data_AF-A0A350M5Q2-F1
#
_entry.id   AF-A0A350M5Q2-F1
#
_cell.length_a   1.000
_cell.length_b   1.000
_cell.length_c   1.000
_cell.angle_alpha   90.00
_cell.angle_beta   90.00
_cell.angle_gamma   90.00
#
_symmetry.space_group_name_H-M   'P 1'
#
loop_
_entity.id
_entity.type
_entity.pdbx_description
1 polymer ?
#
loop_
_entity_poly.entity_id
_entity_poly.type
_entity_poly.pdbx_seq_one_letter_code
_entity_poly.pdbx_strand_id
1 'polypeptide(L)'
;MNAENSAEDEGIESMKRELVQISSDFSELFENYVYQEAENLEMQEKLSSASSELKAAQENLQSAQERLYSGWYVMGTKDELKSKGIVYTTGLLANKEVNEDFDRNLFKKVNTLDFKELILNGKKATIITTHPSESYELIGIKKKMDRLLIKNPEKFWSVSKFLIIEVE
;
A
#
# COMPACT_ATOMS: atom_id res chain seq x y z
N MET A 1 25.02 -78.16 34.89
CA MET A 1 23.60 -78.35 34.51
C MET A 1 22.64 -77.50 35.33
N ASN A 2 22.45 -77.66 36.65
CA ASN A 2 21.45 -76.84 37.38
C ASN A 2 21.75 -75.33 37.51
N ALA A 3 23.00 -74.92 37.73
CA ALA A 3 23.33 -73.50 37.90
C ALA A 3 23.36 -72.72 36.57
N GLU A 4 23.64 -73.42 35.47
CA GLU A 4 23.75 -72.86 34.12
C GLU A 4 22.35 -72.59 33.54
N ASN A 5 21.43 -73.54 33.71
CA ASN A 5 20.01 -73.33 33.37
C ASN A 5 19.37 -72.21 34.22
N SER A 6 19.77 -72.04 35.48
CA SER A 6 19.26 -70.97 36.35
C SER A 6 19.71 -69.57 35.89
N ALA A 7 20.95 -69.43 35.41
CA ALA A 7 21.46 -68.16 34.93
C ALA A 7 20.86 -67.78 33.56
N GLU A 8 20.60 -68.77 32.70
CA GLU A 8 19.87 -68.58 31.44
C GLU A 8 18.42 -68.16 31.69
N ASP A 9 17.73 -68.78 32.64
CA ASP A 9 16.37 -68.41 33.03
C ASP A 9 16.29 -66.97 33.58
N GLU A 10 17.26 -66.55 34.41
CA GLU A 10 17.34 -65.17 34.92
C GLU A 10 17.56 -64.15 33.79
N GLY A 11 18.41 -64.48 32.80
CA GLY A 11 18.63 -63.65 31.62
C GLY A 11 17.38 -63.50 30.76
N ILE A 12 16.65 -64.59 30.53
CA ILE A 12 15.38 -64.60 29.79
C ILE A 12 14.33 -63.73 30.50
N GLU A 13 14.22 -63.83 31.83
CA GLU A 13 13.28 -63.02 32.61
C GLU A 13 13.68 -61.53 32.69
N SER A 14 14.98 -61.21 32.60
CA SER A 14 15.43 -59.82 32.44
C SER A 14 15.02 -59.25 31.08
N MET A 15 15.29 -59.99 30.00
CA MET A 15 14.94 -59.58 28.64
C MET A 15 13.43 -59.43 28.45
N LYS A 16 12.61 -60.30 29.05
CA LYS A 16 11.14 -60.16 29.03
C LYS A 16 10.70 -58.85 29.71
N ARG A 17 11.30 -58.50 30.85
CA ARG A 17 11.00 -57.24 31.55
C ARG A 17 11.39 -56.02 30.71
N GLU A 18 12.56 -56.05 30.09
CA GLU A 18 13.00 -54.97 29.18
C GLU A 18 12.08 -54.82 27.97
N LEU A 19 11.65 -55.93 27.34
CA LEU A 19 10.69 -55.89 26.23
C LEU A 19 9.34 -55.27 26.63
N VAL A 20 8.84 -55.61 27.82
CA VAL A 20 7.62 -55.00 28.36
C VAL A 20 7.81 -53.50 28.58
N GLN A 21 8.94 -53.08 29.15
CA GLN A 21 9.25 -51.67 29.36
C GLN A 21 9.35 -50.91 28.03
N ILE A 22 10.12 -51.44 27.06
CA ILE A 22 10.27 -50.84 25.73
C ILE A 22 8.91 -50.72 25.03
N SER A 23 8.05 -51.73 25.15
CA SER A 23 6.69 -51.66 24.59
C SER A 23 5.86 -50.57 25.23
N SER A 24 6.02 -50.34 26.53
CA SER A 24 5.34 -49.25 27.26
C SER A 24 5.85 -47.88 26.80
N ASP A 25 7.17 -47.69 26.79
CA ASP A 25 7.82 -46.43 26.39
C ASP A 25 7.52 -46.09 24.92
N PHE A 26 7.48 -47.10 24.05
CA PHE A 26 7.10 -46.93 22.64
C PHE A 26 5.65 -46.46 22.50
N SER A 27 4.73 -47.00 23.30
CA SER A 27 3.32 -46.60 23.26
C SER A 27 3.16 -45.13 23.68
N GLU A 28 3.85 -44.72 24.75
CA GLU A 28 3.84 -43.32 25.22
C GLU A 28 4.46 -42.37 24.18
N LEU A 29 5.61 -42.74 23.61
CA LEU A 29 6.25 -41.94 22.57
C LEU A 29 5.37 -41.81 21.31
N PHE A 30 4.69 -42.89 20.92
CA PHE A 30 3.78 -42.88 19.79
C PHE A 30 2.57 -41.96 20.03
N GLU A 31 1.97 -42.02 21.22
CA GLU A 31 0.88 -41.11 21.61
C GLU A 31 1.32 -39.64 21.57
N ASN A 32 2.50 -39.35 22.13
CA ASN A 32 3.08 -38.00 22.09
C ASN A 32 3.37 -37.53 20.65
N TYR A 33 3.88 -38.41 19.79
CA TYR A 33 4.11 -38.09 18.38
C TYR A 33 2.81 -37.75 17.65
N VAL A 34 1.76 -38.56 17.84
CA VAL A 34 0.45 -38.30 17.23
C VAL A 34 -0.14 -36.97 17.71
N TYR A 35 0.01 -36.66 19.00
CA TYR A 35 -0.43 -35.38 19.55
C TYR A 35 0.31 -34.19 18.93
N GLN A 36 1.65 -34.26 18.85
CA GLN A 36 2.47 -33.20 18.25
C GLN A 36 2.17 -33.03 16.76
N GLU A 37 1.91 -34.12 16.04
CA GLU A 37 1.55 -34.05 14.62
C GLU A 37 0.19 -33.34 14.43
N ALA A 38 -0.79 -33.62 15.30
CA ALA A 38 -2.06 -32.91 15.28
C ALA A 38 -1.89 -31.40 15.57
N GLU A 39 -1.07 -31.05 16.57
CA GLU A 39 -0.76 -29.64 16.89
C GLU A 39 -0.04 -28.94 15.73
N ASN A 40 0.92 -29.62 15.07
CA ASN A 40 1.62 -29.09 13.92
C ASN A 40 0.68 -28.79 12.75
N LEU A 41 -0.29 -29.68 12.48
CA LEU A 41 -1.29 -29.47 11.44
C LEU A 41 -2.17 -28.25 11.75
N GLU A 42 -2.63 -28.12 12.99
CA GLU A 42 -3.42 -26.95 13.43
C GLU A 42 -2.61 -25.65 13.30
N MET A 43 -1.34 -25.69 13.69
CA MET A 43 -0.43 -24.54 13.57
C MET A 43 -0.20 -24.14 12.10
N GLN A 44 -0.05 -25.11 11.20
CA GLN A 44 0.09 -24.85 9.77
C GLN A 44 -1.18 -24.21 9.18
N GLU A 45 -2.36 -24.67 9.58
CA GLU A 45 -3.63 -24.06 9.16
C GLU A 45 -3.74 -22.61 9.63
N LYS A 46 -3.44 -22.36 10.91
CA LYS A 46 -3.41 -21.00 11.49
C LYS A 46 -2.42 -20.09 10.76
N LEU A 47 -1.22 -20.58 10.46
CA LEU A 47 -0.20 -19.83 9.72
C LEU A 47 -0.68 -19.46 8.31
N SER A 48 -1.31 -20.40 7.61
CA SER A 48 -1.86 -20.19 6.27
C SER A 48 -2.97 -19.13 6.27
N SER A 49 -3.90 -19.21 7.24
CA SER A 49 -4.96 -18.20 7.41
C SER A 49 -4.37 -16.82 7.70
N ALA A 50 -3.48 -16.72 8.69
CA ALA A 50 -2.85 -15.46 9.07
C ALA A 50 -2.05 -14.85 7.91
N SER A 51 -1.34 -15.65 7.12
CA SER A 51 -0.62 -15.18 5.94
C SER A 51 -1.57 -14.63 4.87
N SER A 52 -2.73 -15.26 4.68
CA SER A 52 -3.73 -14.82 3.70
C SER A 52 -4.40 -13.51 4.13
N GLU A 53 -4.76 -13.40 5.40
CA GLU A 53 -5.31 -12.17 5.99
C GLU A 53 -4.32 -11.01 5.90
N LEU A 54 -3.05 -11.24 6.22
CA LEU A 54 -2.01 -10.23 6.13
C LEU A 54 -1.87 -9.70 4.69
N LYS A 55 -1.88 -10.59 3.70
CA LYS A 55 -1.82 -10.21 2.29
C LYS A 55 -3.01 -9.34 1.90
N ALA A 56 -4.23 -9.74 2.27
CA ALA A 56 -5.44 -8.95 2.00
C ALA A 56 -5.40 -7.58 2.69
N ALA A 57 -4.91 -7.51 3.93
CA ALA A 57 -4.75 -6.25 4.65
C ALA A 57 -3.73 -5.32 3.97
N GLN A 58 -2.61 -5.86 3.48
CA GLN A 58 -1.60 -5.10 2.73
C GLN A 58 -2.16 -4.53 1.41
N GLU A 59 -2.88 -5.34 0.63
CA GLU A 59 -3.51 -4.89 -0.61
C GLU A 59 -4.56 -3.79 -0.36
N ASN A 60 -5.35 -3.93 0.71
CA ASN A 60 -6.31 -2.91 1.14
C ASN A 60 -5.63 -1.61 1.57
N LEU A 61 -4.54 -1.71 2.33
CA LEU A 61 -3.75 -0.56 2.77
C LEU A 61 -3.15 0.19 1.57
N GLN A 62 -2.55 -0.54 0.64
CA GLN A 62 -2.00 0.06 -0.59
C GLN A 62 -3.09 0.77 -1.39
N SER A 63 -4.23 0.11 -1.61
CA SER A 63 -5.36 0.69 -2.33
C SER A 63 -5.93 1.93 -1.62
N ALA A 64 -5.97 1.93 -0.29
CA ALA A 64 -6.41 3.08 0.50
C ALA A 64 -5.41 4.25 0.38
N GLN A 65 -4.11 3.98 0.48
CA GLN A 65 -3.05 4.98 0.29
C GLN A 65 -3.11 5.59 -1.11
N GLU A 66 -3.29 4.77 -2.15
CA GLU A 66 -3.45 5.26 -3.52
C GLU A 66 -4.66 6.19 -3.64
N ARG A 67 -5.81 5.84 -3.05
CA ARG A 67 -6.99 6.72 -3.07
C ARG A 67 -6.77 8.03 -2.31
N LEU A 68 -6.16 7.97 -1.14
CA LEU A 68 -5.94 9.13 -0.27
C LEU A 68 -4.94 10.12 -0.87
N TYR A 69 -3.87 9.60 -1.47
CA TYR A 69 -2.74 10.40 -1.93
C TYR A 69 -2.70 10.58 -3.45
N SER A 70 -3.75 10.20 -4.19
CA SER A 70 -3.84 10.53 -5.61
C SER A 70 -4.25 11.98 -5.81
N GLY A 71 -3.48 12.69 -6.63
CA GLY A 71 -3.81 13.97 -7.21
C GLY A 71 -3.61 13.92 -8.72
N TRP A 72 -4.15 14.92 -9.40
CA TRP A 72 -4.08 15.02 -10.86
C TRP A 72 -3.77 16.43 -11.25
N TYR A 73 -2.85 16.63 -12.18
CA TYR A 73 -2.57 17.97 -12.71
C TYR A 73 -2.53 18.02 -14.23
N VAL A 74 -2.86 19.18 -14.76
CA VAL A 74 -2.71 19.53 -16.17
C VAL A 74 -2.23 20.97 -16.26
N MET A 75 -1.35 21.21 -17.24
CA MET A 75 -0.81 22.52 -17.52
C MET A 75 -0.84 22.74 -19.03
N GLY A 76 -1.27 23.92 -19.45
CA GLY A 76 -1.32 24.28 -20.86
C GLY A 76 -1.68 25.74 -21.07
N THR A 77 -1.63 26.18 -22.32
CA THR A 77 -2.15 27.48 -22.72
C THR A 77 -3.67 27.51 -22.62
N LYS A 78 -4.24 28.72 -22.58
CA LYS A 78 -5.69 28.92 -22.57
C LYS A 78 -6.40 28.16 -23.69
N ASP A 79 -5.85 28.20 -24.90
CA ASP A 79 -6.48 27.58 -26.07
C ASP A 79 -6.37 26.06 -26.03
N GLU A 80 -5.26 25.51 -25.54
CA GLU A 80 -5.10 24.07 -25.31
C GLU A 80 -6.11 23.56 -24.28
N LEU A 81 -6.23 24.22 -23.13
CA LEU A 81 -7.16 23.79 -22.08
C LEU A 81 -8.62 23.87 -22.55
N LYS A 82 -8.97 24.87 -23.36
CA LYS A 82 -10.31 24.99 -23.97
C LYS A 82 -10.58 23.93 -25.03
N SER A 83 -9.65 23.72 -25.97
CA SER A 83 -9.79 22.72 -27.04
C SER A 83 -9.94 21.30 -26.49
N LYS A 84 -9.32 21.04 -25.34
CA LYS A 84 -9.42 19.79 -24.59
C LYS A 84 -10.67 19.69 -23.70
N GLY A 85 -11.52 20.72 -23.67
CA GLY A 85 -12.74 20.75 -22.85
C GLY A 85 -12.50 20.76 -21.35
N ILE A 86 -11.29 21.14 -20.89
CA ILE A 86 -10.92 21.17 -19.47
C ILE A 86 -11.49 22.42 -18.80
N VAL A 87 -11.46 23.54 -19.51
CA VAL A 87 -12.00 24.83 -19.05
C VAL A 87 -12.93 25.41 -20.10
N TYR A 88 -13.94 26.15 -19.64
CA TYR A 88 -14.78 26.97 -20.49
C TYR A 88 -14.83 28.40 -19.98
N THR A 89 -15.38 29.29 -20.80
CA THR A 89 -15.54 30.70 -20.48
C THR A 89 -17.02 31.00 -20.40
N THR A 90 -17.49 31.53 -19.28
CA THR A 90 -18.90 31.87 -19.07
C THR A 90 -19.09 33.35 -18.71
N GLY A 91 -20.27 33.87 -19.06
CA GLY A 91 -20.70 35.23 -18.76
C GLY A 91 -20.04 36.34 -19.60
N LEU A 92 -20.57 37.57 -19.46
CA LEU A 92 -20.04 38.76 -20.13
C LEU A 92 -18.61 39.13 -19.69
N LEU A 93 -18.21 38.73 -18.48
CA LEU A 93 -16.88 39.01 -17.93
C LEU A 93 -15.83 37.93 -18.26
N ALA A 94 -16.20 36.92 -19.06
CA ALA A 94 -15.32 35.84 -19.46
C ALA A 94 -14.65 35.12 -18.27
N ASN A 95 -15.43 34.84 -17.22
CA ASN A 95 -14.96 34.05 -16.08
C ASN A 95 -14.61 32.63 -16.54
N LYS A 96 -13.47 32.12 -16.08
CA LYS A 96 -13.00 30.76 -16.42
C LYS A 96 -13.55 29.79 -15.39
N GLU A 97 -14.22 28.76 -15.87
CA GLU A 97 -14.75 27.68 -15.05
C GLU A 97 -14.17 26.35 -15.53
N VAL A 98 -14.02 25.42 -14.59
CA VAL A 98 -13.56 24.06 -14.85
C VAL A 98 -14.76 23.24 -15.28
N ASN A 99 -14.62 22.48 -16.36
CA ASN A 99 -15.66 21.53 -16.76
C ASN A 99 -15.70 20.36 -15.75
N GLU A 100 -16.85 20.02 -15.20
CA GLU A 100 -16.94 18.90 -14.25
C GLU A 100 -16.80 17.53 -14.95
N ASP A 101 -17.06 17.48 -16.26
CA ASP A 101 -17.04 16.26 -17.10
C ASP A 101 -15.79 16.15 -17.99
N PHE A 102 -14.65 16.71 -17.57
CA PHE A 102 -13.41 16.59 -18.37
C PHE A 102 -12.88 15.15 -18.42
N ASP A 103 -12.17 14.81 -19.50
CA ASP A 103 -11.45 13.55 -19.62
C ASP A 103 -10.24 13.53 -18.66
N ARG A 104 -10.30 12.68 -17.63
CA ARG A 104 -9.25 12.52 -16.62
C ARG A 104 -7.94 11.99 -17.21
N ASN A 105 -7.96 11.35 -18.38
CA ASN A 105 -6.74 10.86 -19.05
C ASN A 105 -5.85 12.00 -19.56
N LEU A 106 -6.38 13.21 -19.65
CA LEU A 106 -5.62 14.41 -19.99
C LEU A 106 -4.75 14.92 -18.84
N PHE A 107 -4.96 14.39 -17.64
CA PHE A 107 -4.24 14.77 -16.44
C PHE A 107 -3.14 13.77 -16.12
N LYS A 108 -2.03 14.29 -15.60
CA LYS A 108 -0.96 13.48 -15.02
C LYS A 108 -1.30 13.16 -13.57
N LYS A 109 -1.40 11.86 -13.25
CA LYS A 109 -1.55 11.38 -11.87
C LYS A 109 -0.25 11.65 -11.10
N VAL A 110 -0.39 12.13 -9.86
CA VAL A 110 0.72 12.42 -8.94
C VAL A 110 0.41 11.88 -7.55
N ASN A 111 1.45 11.58 -6.78
CA ASN A 111 1.31 11.38 -5.34
C ASN A 111 1.30 12.74 -4.66
N THR A 112 0.20 13.10 -4.00
CA THR A 112 0.02 14.41 -3.37
C THR A 112 0.98 14.69 -2.22
N LEU A 113 1.54 13.67 -1.57
CA LEU A 113 2.52 13.87 -0.49
C LEU A 113 3.90 14.27 -1.02
N ASP A 114 4.28 13.69 -2.16
CA ASP A 114 5.61 13.86 -2.74
C ASP A 114 5.65 14.97 -3.80
N PHE A 115 4.51 15.33 -4.37
CA PHE A 115 4.39 16.40 -5.35
C PHE A 115 4.49 17.78 -4.68
N LYS A 116 5.73 18.27 -4.55
CA LYS A 116 6.06 19.52 -3.85
C LYS A 116 6.38 20.69 -4.78
N GLU A 117 6.74 20.41 -6.03
CA GLU A 117 7.04 21.46 -6.99
C GLU A 117 6.61 21.08 -8.41
N LEU A 118 6.31 22.09 -9.22
CA LEU A 118 6.03 21.95 -10.64
C LEU A 118 6.70 23.09 -11.41
N ILE A 119 7.55 22.72 -12.35
CA ILE A 119 8.20 23.66 -13.26
C ILE A 119 7.16 24.17 -14.28
N LEU A 120 7.06 25.49 -14.41
CA LEU A 120 6.07 26.17 -15.26
C LEU A 120 6.70 26.72 -16.54
N ASN A 121 7.88 27.35 -16.44
CA ASN A 121 8.62 27.94 -17.56
C ASN A 121 7.82 28.92 -18.46
N GLY A 122 6.77 29.55 -17.93
CA GLY A 122 5.94 30.54 -18.64
C GLY A 122 6.38 31.98 -18.38
N LYS A 123 5.92 32.93 -19.19
CA LYS A 123 5.96 34.36 -18.84
C LYS A 123 4.97 34.66 -17.72
N LYS A 124 3.80 34.00 -17.75
CA LYS A 124 2.80 34.05 -16.67
C LYS A 124 2.25 32.65 -16.40
N ALA A 125 1.76 32.47 -15.18
CA ALA A 125 1.07 31.27 -14.78
C ALA A 125 -0.10 31.63 -13.86
N THR A 126 -1.25 31.01 -14.09
CA THR A 126 -2.45 31.18 -13.28
C THR A 126 -2.97 29.82 -12.89
N ILE A 127 -3.19 29.60 -11.59
CA ILE A 127 -3.88 28.40 -11.12
C ILE A 127 -5.39 28.66 -11.25
N ILE A 128 -6.08 27.78 -11.96
CA ILE A 128 -7.52 27.90 -12.24
C ILE A 128 -8.35 27.22 -11.14
N THR A 129 -7.84 26.11 -10.61
CA THR A 129 -8.47 25.39 -9.49
C THR A 129 -8.24 26.08 -8.15
N THR A 130 -9.19 25.96 -7.24
CA THR A 130 -9.09 26.58 -5.92
C THR A 130 -8.18 25.76 -5.01
N HIS A 131 -7.12 26.40 -4.51
CA HIS A 131 -6.23 25.86 -3.48
C HIS A 131 -5.96 26.95 -2.43
N PRO A 132 -5.83 26.61 -1.13
CA PRO A 132 -5.53 27.61 -0.09
C PRO A 132 -4.23 28.36 -0.39
N SER A 133 -4.27 29.69 -0.47
CA SER A 133 -3.12 30.52 -0.89
C SER A 133 -1.90 30.37 0.01
N GLU A 134 -2.11 30.11 1.30
CA GLU A 134 -1.05 29.84 2.28
C GLU A 134 -0.33 28.50 2.06
N SER A 135 -0.91 27.58 1.30
CA SER A 135 -0.36 26.23 1.06
C SER A 135 0.66 26.19 -0.08
N TYR A 136 0.79 27.25 -0.89
CA TYR A 136 1.70 27.29 -2.03
C TYR A 136 2.28 28.68 -2.30
N GLU A 137 3.19 28.76 -3.27
CA GLU A 137 3.78 29.98 -3.78
C GLU A 137 4.14 29.82 -5.27
N LEU A 138 3.89 30.86 -6.07
CA LEU A 138 4.38 30.92 -7.46
C LEU A 138 5.67 31.72 -7.48
N ILE A 139 6.78 31.07 -7.81
CA ILE A 139 8.12 31.65 -7.81
C ILE A 139 8.50 32.03 -9.23
N GLY A 140 8.91 33.29 -9.43
CA GLY A 140 9.38 33.80 -10.70
C GLY A 140 10.87 34.17 -10.69
N ILE A 141 11.56 33.94 -11.82
CA ILE A 141 12.97 34.27 -12.03
C ILE A 141 13.10 35.08 -13.33
N LYS A 142 13.80 36.23 -13.29
CA LYS A 142 14.14 37.04 -14.48
C LYS A 142 12.95 37.30 -15.43
N LYS A 143 11.81 37.75 -14.87
CA LYS A 143 10.54 38.04 -15.58
C LYS A 143 9.80 36.83 -16.17
N LYS A 144 10.14 35.61 -15.76
CA LYS A 144 9.40 34.38 -16.06
C LYS A 144 8.85 33.76 -14.77
N MET A 145 7.72 33.07 -14.85
CA MET A 145 7.24 32.17 -13.81
C MET A 145 8.03 30.86 -13.92
N ASP A 146 8.84 30.59 -12.90
CA ASP A 146 9.75 29.43 -12.86
C ASP A 146 9.00 28.19 -12.39
N ARG A 147 8.43 28.25 -11.19
CA ARG A 147 7.81 27.08 -10.55
C ARG A 147 6.64 27.43 -9.64
N LEU A 148 5.77 26.46 -9.45
CA LEU A 148 4.87 26.36 -8.31
C LEU A 148 5.59 25.59 -7.19
N LEU A 149 5.67 26.17 -6.00
CA LEU A 149 6.16 25.51 -4.79
C LEU A 149 4.99 25.24 -3.83
N ILE A 150 4.76 23.98 -3.47
CA ILE A 150 3.73 23.56 -2.52
C ILE A 150 4.38 23.44 -1.14
N LYS A 151 4.04 24.35 -0.24
CA LYS A 151 4.59 24.45 1.13
C LYS A 151 3.92 23.48 2.08
N ASN A 152 2.63 23.22 1.89
CA ASN A 152 1.85 22.26 2.67
C ASN A 152 0.99 21.42 1.71
N PRO A 153 1.42 20.21 1.34
CA PRO A 153 0.70 19.39 0.38
C PRO A 153 -0.70 18.98 0.85
N GLU A 154 -0.86 18.60 2.13
CA GLU A 154 -2.18 18.23 2.66
C GLU A 154 -3.19 19.38 2.53
N LYS A 155 -2.76 20.59 2.91
CA LYS A 155 -3.59 21.80 2.80
C LYS A 155 -3.85 22.18 1.35
N PHE A 156 -2.85 22.06 0.48
CA PHE A 156 -2.99 22.34 -0.95
C PHE A 156 -4.03 21.44 -1.61
N TRP A 157 -4.00 20.14 -1.34
CA TRP A 157 -4.90 19.13 -1.91
C TRP A 157 -6.18 18.90 -1.09
N SER A 158 -6.52 19.81 -0.17
CA SER A 158 -7.70 19.70 0.72
C SER A 158 -9.01 20.13 0.05
N VAL A 159 -8.95 21.12 -0.84
CA VAL A 159 -10.13 21.67 -1.53
C VAL A 159 -10.38 20.94 -2.85
N SER A 160 -9.32 20.67 -3.61
CA SER A 160 -9.38 19.99 -4.90
C SER A 160 -8.23 19.00 -5.02
N LYS A 161 -8.51 17.79 -5.54
CA LYS A 161 -7.50 16.82 -5.98
C LYS A 161 -7.01 17.05 -7.41
N PHE A 162 -7.59 18.04 -8.09
CA PHE A 162 -7.21 18.46 -9.44
C PHE A 162 -6.50 19.82 -9.38
N LEU A 163 -5.38 19.91 -10.09
CA LEU A 163 -4.59 21.12 -10.27
C LEU A 163 -4.57 21.50 -11.75
N ILE A 164 -5.25 22.59 -12.11
CA ILE A 164 -5.27 23.10 -13.48
C ILE A 164 -4.48 24.41 -13.52
N ILE A 165 -3.46 24.45 -14.36
CA ILE A 165 -2.60 25.63 -14.52
C ILE A 165 -2.62 26.12 -15.96
N GLU A 166 -2.97 27.38 -16.12
CA GLU A 166 -2.81 28.09 -17.39
C GLU A 166 -1.46 28.79 -17.44
N VAL A 167 -0.70 28.57 -18.51
CA VAL A 167 0.57 29.25 -18.78
C VAL A 167 0.51 30.08 -20.06
N GLU A 168 1.21 31.22 -20.07
CA GLU A 168 1.36 32.15 -21.20
C GLU A 168 2.84 32.47 -21.43
#